data_AF-A0A6N4TBR6-F1
#
_entry.id   AF-A0A6N4TBR6-F1
#
_cell.length_a   1.000
_cell.length_b   1.000
_cell.length_c   1.000
_cell.angle_alpha   90.00
_cell.angle_beta   90.00
_cell.angle_gamma   90.00
#
_symmetry.space_group_name_H-M   'P 1'
#
loop_
_entity.id
_entity.type
_entity.pdbx_description
1 polymer ?
#
loop_
_entity_poly.entity_id
_entity_poly.type
_entity_poly.pdbx_seq_one_letter_code
_entity_poly.pdbx_strand_id
1 'polypeptide(L)'
;MGAHTKVIDLKGRAAIPGLHDSHTHLIRAGLNYTMELRWDGVPSLADAMRMLKEQVARTPAPQWVRVVGGFTEHQFAEKRLPTLAEINAAAPDTPVFILQLYDCALLNGAALRAVGYTKDTPNPPGGEIERDKQGNLTGLLLAKPNAMILYATLSKGPKLDADAQEISTRLFMRELIRLGITSVIDAGGGFQNYPDD
;
A
#
# COMPACT_ATOMS: atom_id res chain seq x y z
N MET A 1 -2.00 -4.49 50.86
CA MET A 1 -1.21 -4.70 49.63
C MET A 1 0.00 -5.52 49.98
N GLY A 2 0.38 -6.49 49.14
CA GLY A 2 1.55 -7.34 49.40
C GLY A 2 2.86 -6.60 49.08
N ALA A 3 3.99 -7.13 49.55
CA ALA A 3 5.32 -6.53 49.37
C ALA A 3 5.75 -6.33 47.89
N HIS A 4 5.07 -7.00 46.94
CA HIS A 4 5.36 -6.93 45.51
C HIS A 4 4.30 -6.19 44.69
N THR A 5 3.29 -5.58 45.33
CA THR A 5 2.26 -4.82 44.61
C THR A 5 2.83 -3.49 44.10
N LYS A 6 2.86 -3.31 42.78
CA LYS A 6 3.21 -2.02 42.16
C LYS A 6 1.98 -1.10 42.13
N VAL A 7 2.07 0.02 42.84
CA VAL A 7 1.05 1.10 42.80
C VAL A 7 1.45 2.13 41.75
N ILE A 8 0.51 2.52 40.89
CA ILE A 8 0.71 3.56 39.87
C ILE A 8 -0.28 4.69 40.15
N ASP A 9 0.22 5.85 40.55
CA ASP A 9 -0.57 7.07 40.72
C ASP A 9 -0.83 7.74 39.36
N LEU A 10 -2.09 7.80 38.96
CA LEU A 10 -2.52 8.40 37.69
C LEU A 10 -2.54 9.93 37.72
N LYS A 11 -2.39 10.56 38.89
CA LYS A 11 -2.40 12.03 39.08
C LYS A 11 -3.63 12.70 38.47
N GLY A 12 -4.80 12.11 38.68
CA GLY A 12 -6.09 12.61 38.16
C GLY A 12 -6.33 12.38 36.67
N ARG A 13 -5.45 11.66 35.95
CA ARG A 13 -5.69 11.28 34.55
C ARG A 13 -6.69 10.14 34.43
N ALA A 14 -7.41 10.12 33.32
CA ALA A 14 -8.30 9.02 32.95
C ALA A 14 -7.50 7.79 32.50
N ALA A 15 -7.99 6.61 32.88
CA ALA A 15 -7.58 5.33 32.31
C ALA A 15 -8.78 4.69 31.63
N ILE A 16 -8.59 4.24 30.39
CA ILE A 16 -9.60 3.53 29.61
C ILE A 16 -9.04 2.18 29.18
N PRO A 17 -9.90 1.18 28.86
CA PRO A 17 -9.47 -0.02 28.16
C PRO A 17 -8.78 0.35 26.85
N GLY A 18 -7.79 -0.44 26.44
CA GLY A 18 -7.21 -0.30 25.11
C GLY A 18 -8.26 -0.58 24.03
N LEU A 19 -8.12 0.10 22.89
CA LEU A 19 -9.08 0.01 21.80
C LEU A 19 -8.96 -1.36 21.10
N HIS A 20 -10.10 -1.88 20.69
CA HIS A 20 -10.23 -3.09 19.90
C HIS A 20 -10.72 -2.75 18.50
N ASP A 21 -9.94 -3.09 17.47
CA ASP A 21 -10.37 -2.97 16.08
C ASP A 21 -11.00 -4.30 15.62
N SER A 22 -12.32 -4.32 15.46
CA SER A 22 -13.06 -5.53 15.11
C SER A 22 -12.96 -5.92 13.63
N HIS A 23 -12.35 -5.10 12.78
CA HIS A 23 -12.19 -5.42 11.36
C HIS A 23 -11.01 -4.66 10.76
N THR A 24 -9.88 -5.34 10.64
CA THR A 24 -8.70 -4.82 9.96
C THR A 24 -7.98 -5.92 9.17
N HIS A 25 -7.02 -5.54 8.34
CA HIS A 25 -6.18 -6.48 7.60
C HIS A 25 -4.75 -6.40 8.13
N LEU A 26 -4.57 -6.75 9.41
CA LEU A 26 -3.32 -6.59 10.14
C LEU A 26 -2.17 -7.39 9.53
N ILE A 27 -2.40 -8.65 9.14
CA ILE A 27 -1.35 -9.49 8.57
C ILE A 27 -0.92 -8.92 7.22
N ARG A 28 -1.87 -8.62 6.34
CA ARG A 28 -1.61 -8.00 5.03
C ARG A 28 -0.84 -6.68 5.15
N ALA A 29 -1.28 -5.78 6.02
CA ALA A 29 -0.63 -4.49 6.23
C ALA A 29 0.75 -4.65 6.90
N GLY A 30 0.86 -5.50 7.91
CA GLY A 30 2.10 -5.76 8.64
C GLY A 30 3.22 -6.28 7.74
N LEU A 31 2.92 -7.26 6.89
CA LEU A 31 3.91 -7.85 5.98
C LEU A 31 4.46 -6.88 4.94
N ASN A 32 3.78 -5.77 4.67
CA ASN A 32 4.15 -4.81 3.62
C ASN A 32 4.43 -3.39 4.14
N TYR A 33 4.17 -3.10 5.42
CA TYR A 33 4.23 -1.76 6.01
C TYR A 33 5.52 -0.99 5.69
N THR A 34 6.67 -1.64 5.73
CA THR A 34 7.97 -1.02 5.45
C THR A 34 8.31 -0.89 3.97
N MET A 35 7.55 -1.56 3.08
CA MET A 35 7.69 -1.42 1.63
C MET A 35 6.88 -0.24 1.08
N GLU A 36 5.84 0.18 1.78
CA GLU A 36 4.85 1.13 1.28
C GLU A 36 5.29 2.58 1.53
N LEU A 37 5.37 3.36 0.46
CA LEU A 37 5.42 4.80 0.53
C LEU A 37 4.03 5.31 0.91
N ARG A 38 3.94 5.87 2.11
CA ARG A 38 2.68 6.35 2.69
C ARG A 38 2.39 7.79 2.28
N TRP A 39 1.19 8.02 1.76
CA TRP A 39 0.68 9.35 1.40
C TRP A 39 -0.43 9.84 2.34
N ASP A 40 -0.58 9.20 3.49
CA ASP A 40 -1.55 9.56 4.53
C ASP A 40 -1.31 10.99 5.01
N GLY A 41 -2.33 11.84 4.85
CA GLY A 41 -2.27 13.24 5.28
C GLY A 41 -1.33 14.13 4.44
N VAL A 42 -0.83 13.66 3.28
CA VAL A 42 0.00 14.48 2.38
C VAL A 42 -0.90 15.48 1.63
N PRO A 43 -0.74 16.80 1.85
CA PRO A 43 -1.74 17.78 1.43
C PRO A 43 -1.62 18.25 -0.03
N SER A 44 -0.52 17.90 -0.73
CA SER A 44 -0.29 18.31 -2.11
C SER A 44 0.26 17.18 -2.96
N LEU A 45 -0.12 17.13 -4.23
CA LEU A 45 0.45 16.20 -5.19
C LEU A 45 1.92 16.53 -5.44
N ALA A 46 2.31 17.80 -5.40
CA ALA A 46 3.72 18.20 -5.45
C ALA A 46 4.57 17.51 -4.36
N ASP A 47 4.09 17.49 -3.11
CA ASP A 47 4.77 16.77 -2.01
C ASP A 47 4.77 15.26 -2.22
N ALA A 48 3.64 14.69 -2.62
CA ALA A 48 3.51 13.27 -2.92
C ALA A 48 4.53 12.82 -3.99
N MET A 49 4.68 13.61 -5.07
CA MET A 49 5.63 13.36 -6.15
C MET A 49 7.09 13.60 -5.73
N ARG A 50 7.36 14.56 -4.84
CA ARG A 50 8.68 14.73 -4.23
C ARG A 50 9.06 13.50 -3.40
N MET A 51 8.16 13.06 -2.51
CA MET A 51 8.35 11.85 -1.71
C MET A 51 8.55 10.60 -2.59
N LEU A 52 7.83 10.50 -3.70
CA LEU A 52 8.01 9.43 -4.69
C LEU A 52 9.42 9.45 -5.28
N LYS A 53 9.91 10.61 -5.74
CA LYS A 53 11.28 10.74 -6.30
C LYS A 53 12.36 10.36 -5.27
N GLU A 54 12.21 10.83 -4.04
CA GLU A 54 13.13 10.48 -2.95
C GLU A 54 13.12 8.98 -2.65
N GLN A 55 11.95 8.34 -2.68
CA GLN A 55 11.81 6.89 -2.49
C GLN A 55 12.41 6.10 -3.66
N VAL A 56 12.17 6.53 -4.90
CA VAL A 56 12.74 5.95 -6.11
C VAL A 56 14.27 5.91 -6.04
N ALA A 57 14.91 7.01 -5.61
CA ALA A 57 16.36 7.13 -5.51
C ALA A 57 17.02 6.16 -4.52
N ARG A 58 16.26 5.66 -3.54
CA ARG A 58 16.75 4.74 -2.49
C ARG A 58 16.19 3.33 -2.58
N THR A 59 15.38 3.03 -3.59
CA THR A 59 14.78 1.70 -3.76
C THR A 59 15.70 0.83 -4.61
N PRO A 60 16.33 -0.21 -4.05
CA PRO A 60 17.28 -1.05 -4.79
C PRO A 60 16.53 -2.03 -5.71
N ALA A 61 17.11 -2.36 -6.86
CA ALA A 61 16.61 -3.47 -7.67
C ALA A 61 16.70 -4.80 -6.87
N PRO A 62 15.73 -5.72 -7.01
CA PRO A 62 14.54 -5.65 -7.88
C PRO A 62 13.30 -5.04 -7.21
N GLN A 63 13.44 -4.32 -6.09
CA GLN A 63 12.34 -3.75 -5.32
C GLN A 63 11.59 -2.65 -6.08
N TRP A 64 10.33 -2.46 -5.69
CA TRP A 64 9.41 -1.51 -6.31
C TRP A 64 9.08 -0.41 -5.31
N VAL A 65 8.74 0.77 -5.82
CA VAL A 65 8.03 1.76 -5.01
C VAL A 65 6.54 1.48 -5.10
N ARG A 66 5.89 1.37 -3.94
CA ARG A 66 4.46 1.08 -3.83
C ARG A 66 3.77 2.13 -3.00
N VAL A 67 2.68 2.67 -3.51
CA VAL A 67 1.71 3.45 -2.73
C VAL A 67 0.41 2.64 -2.76
N VAL A 68 -0.02 2.08 -1.63
CA VAL A 68 -1.14 1.13 -1.58
C VAL A 68 -2.28 1.73 -0.75
N GLY A 69 -3.00 2.68 -1.33
CA GLY A 69 -4.01 3.45 -0.61
C GLY A 69 -3.41 4.49 0.36
N GLY A 70 -4.20 4.90 1.35
CA GLY A 70 -3.80 5.96 2.29
C GLY A 70 -3.87 7.37 1.69
N PHE A 71 -4.50 7.56 0.54
CA PHE A 71 -4.72 8.88 -0.05
C PHE A 71 -5.99 8.92 -0.89
N THR A 72 -6.44 10.12 -1.21
CA THR A 72 -7.34 10.38 -2.35
C THR A 72 -6.90 11.65 -3.07
N GLU A 73 -7.25 11.82 -4.33
CA GLU A 73 -7.01 13.07 -5.06
C GLU A 73 -7.63 14.29 -4.35
N HIS A 74 -8.71 14.09 -3.59
CA HIS A 74 -9.38 15.16 -2.85
C HIS A 74 -8.55 15.70 -1.69
N GLN A 75 -7.57 14.96 -1.17
CA GLN A 75 -6.68 15.48 -0.14
C GLN A 75 -5.64 16.45 -0.71
N PHE A 76 -5.30 16.30 -1.99
CA PHE A 76 -4.33 17.15 -2.66
C PHE A 76 -4.91 18.52 -3.00
N ALA A 77 -4.08 19.56 -2.90
CA ALA A 77 -4.41 20.91 -3.33
C ALA A 77 -4.83 20.96 -4.81
N GLU A 78 -4.23 20.12 -5.64
CA GLU A 78 -4.43 20.04 -7.10
C GLU A 78 -5.70 19.28 -7.50
N LYS A 79 -6.36 18.58 -6.56
CA LYS A 79 -7.61 17.82 -6.79
C LYS A 79 -7.54 16.83 -7.96
N ARG A 80 -6.38 16.20 -8.16
CA ARG A 80 -6.15 15.21 -9.20
C ARG A 80 -5.14 14.15 -8.77
N LEU A 81 -5.16 13.02 -9.45
CA LEU A 81 -4.12 12.00 -9.38
C LEU A 81 -2.84 12.45 -10.12
N PRO A 82 -1.68 11.83 -9.82
CA PRO A 82 -0.52 11.94 -10.71
C PRO A 82 -0.86 11.37 -12.08
N THR A 83 -0.29 11.97 -13.13
CA THR A 83 -0.35 11.41 -14.48
C THR A 83 0.72 10.33 -14.67
N LEU A 84 0.47 9.39 -15.56
CA LEU A 84 1.46 8.37 -15.94
C LEU A 84 2.74 8.99 -16.49
N ALA A 85 2.65 10.13 -17.18
CA ALA A 85 3.81 10.88 -17.65
C ALA A 85 4.66 11.42 -16.49
N GLU A 86 4.04 12.00 -15.46
CA GLU A 86 4.73 12.48 -14.25
C GLU A 86 5.41 11.34 -13.49
N ILE A 87 4.75 10.18 -13.38
CA ILE A 87 5.31 8.99 -12.72
C ILE A 87 6.49 8.42 -13.52
N ASN A 88 6.34 8.28 -14.85
CA ASN A 88 7.42 7.82 -15.73
C ASN A 88 8.64 8.74 -15.68
N ALA A 89 8.42 10.06 -15.62
CA ALA A 89 9.52 11.03 -15.50
C ALA A 89 10.20 10.96 -14.13
N ALA A 90 9.46 10.67 -13.06
CA ALA A 90 10.00 10.50 -11.71
C ALA A 90 10.76 9.17 -11.52
N ALA A 91 10.37 8.13 -12.27
CA ALA A 91 10.90 6.79 -12.14
C ALA A 91 11.00 6.10 -13.51
N PRO A 92 12.03 6.39 -14.33
CA PRO A 92 12.17 5.77 -15.64
C PRO A 92 12.48 4.26 -15.57
N ASP A 93 13.26 3.86 -14.57
CA ASP A 93 13.81 2.50 -14.45
C ASP A 93 13.32 1.74 -13.21
N THR A 94 13.00 2.44 -12.13
CA THR A 94 12.46 1.82 -10.91
C THR A 94 10.96 1.54 -11.07
N PRO A 95 10.47 0.30 -10.91
CA PRO A 95 9.05 0.01 -10.97
C PRO A 95 8.26 0.77 -9.90
N VAL A 96 7.17 1.43 -10.32
CA VAL A 96 6.23 2.15 -9.45
C VAL A 96 4.84 1.58 -9.64
N PHE A 97 4.18 1.27 -8.52
CA PHE A 97 2.78 0.86 -8.47
C PHE A 97 2.02 1.75 -7.48
N ILE A 98 1.05 2.51 -7.96
CA ILE A 98 0.19 3.37 -7.13
C ILE A 98 -1.23 2.84 -7.22
N LEU A 99 -1.73 2.26 -6.13
CA LEU A 99 -3.12 1.83 -6.00
C LEU A 99 -3.95 3.00 -5.48
N GLN A 100 -4.93 3.42 -6.27
CA GLN A 100 -5.92 4.39 -5.83
C GLN A 100 -7.25 3.69 -5.53
N LEU A 101 -7.62 3.70 -4.24
CA LEU A 101 -8.75 2.96 -3.71
C LEU A 101 -8.72 1.49 -4.20
N TYR A 102 -9.89 0.94 -4.52
CA TYR A 102 -10.02 -0.34 -5.23
C TYR A 102 -10.54 -0.14 -6.65
N ASP A 103 -10.38 1.08 -7.18
CA ASP A 103 -10.89 1.50 -8.48
C ASP A 103 -9.83 1.35 -9.57
N CYS A 104 -8.61 1.83 -9.31
CA CYS A 104 -7.54 1.77 -10.30
C CYS A 104 -6.14 1.65 -9.71
N ALA A 105 -5.19 1.26 -10.57
CA ALA A 105 -3.76 1.35 -10.27
C ALA A 105 -3.01 2.01 -11.42
N LEU A 106 -2.02 2.85 -11.07
CA LEU A 106 -1.11 3.47 -12.01
C LEU A 106 0.24 2.76 -11.95
N LEU A 107 0.68 2.22 -13.08
CA LEU A 107 1.96 1.57 -13.28
C LEU A 107 2.80 2.40 -14.23
N ASN A 108 4.04 2.68 -13.86
CA ASN A 108 5.00 3.23 -14.82
C ASN A 108 5.45 2.15 -15.82
N GLY A 109 6.17 2.58 -16.86
CA GLY A 109 6.70 1.68 -17.89
C GLY A 109 7.62 0.60 -17.32
N ALA A 110 8.40 0.90 -16.28
CA ALA A 110 9.23 -0.09 -15.60
C ALA A 110 8.40 -1.18 -14.91
N ALA A 111 7.31 -0.82 -14.24
CA ALA A 111 6.39 -1.78 -13.64
C ALA A 111 5.68 -2.64 -14.68
N LEU A 112 5.21 -2.06 -15.79
CA LEU A 112 4.61 -2.82 -16.90
C LEU A 112 5.57 -3.88 -17.46
N ARG A 113 6.84 -3.51 -17.67
CA ARG A 113 7.90 -4.45 -18.09
C ARG A 113 8.11 -5.55 -17.04
N ALA A 114 8.18 -5.17 -15.76
CA ALA A 114 8.41 -6.12 -14.66
C ALA A 114 7.26 -7.14 -14.50
N VAL A 115 6.01 -6.75 -14.74
CA VAL A 115 4.85 -7.68 -14.67
C VAL A 115 4.59 -8.47 -15.95
N GLY A 116 5.37 -8.19 -17.01
CA GLY A 116 5.27 -8.83 -18.32
C GLY A 116 4.04 -8.42 -19.13
N TYR A 117 3.43 -7.26 -18.85
CA TYR A 117 2.29 -6.78 -19.63
C TYR A 117 2.76 -6.15 -20.94
N THR A 118 2.12 -6.57 -22.02
CA THR A 118 2.36 -6.13 -23.40
C THR A 118 1.06 -5.64 -24.02
N LYS A 119 1.14 -4.96 -25.17
CA LYS A 119 -0.04 -4.56 -25.95
C LYS A 119 -0.98 -5.73 -26.29
N ASP A 120 -0.44 -6.95 -26.37
CA ASP A 120 -1.17 -8.18 -26.71
C ASP A 120 -1.72 -8.91 -25.46
N THR A 121 -1.45 -8.40 -24.26
CA THR A 121 -1.96 -8.98 -23.01
C THR A 121 -3.48 -8.77 -22.92
N PRO A 122 -4.31 -9.82 -22.91
CA PRO A 122 -5.75 -9.66 -22.83
C PRO A 122 -6.17 -9.06 -21.48
N ASN A 123 -7.32 -8.37 -21.46
CA ASN A 123 -7.94 -7.96 -20.22
C ASN A 123 -8.34 -9.21 -19.40
N PRO A 124 -8.01 -9.29 -18.10
CA PRO A 124 -8.46 -10.39 -17.27
C PRO A 124 -9.96 -10.28 -16.98
N PRO A 125 -10.62 -11.38 -16.58
CA PRO A 125 -11.99 -11.30 -16.07
C PRO A 125 -12.09 -10.30 -14.92
N GLY A 126 -13.01 -9.35 -15.02
CA GLY A 126 -13.26 -8.38 -13.96
C GLY A 126 -12.29 -7.19 -13.90
N GLY A 127 -11.44 -6.98 -14.92
CA GLY A 127 -10.53 -5.83 -14.98
C GLY A 127 -10.18 -5.40 -16.40
N GLU A 128 -9.60 -4.22 -16.52
CA GLU A 128 -9.17 -3.64 -17.79
C GLU A 128 -7.74 -3.11 -17.68
N ILE A 129 -6.93 -3.42 -18.69
CA ILE A 129 -5.61 -2.82 -18.90
C ILE A 129 -5.81 -1.73 -19.96
N GLU A 130 -5.74 -0.46 -19.57
CA GLU A 130 -6.02 0.66 -20.48
C GLU A 130 -4.99 0.74 -21.61
N ARG A 131 -5.49 1.07 -22.80
CA ARG A 131 -4.69 1.34 -24.00
C ARG A 131 -4.99 2.70 -24.58
N ASP A 132 -3.97 3.33 -25.14
CA ASP A 132 -4.13 4.53 -25.94
C ASP A 132 -4.77 4.22 -27.31
N LYS A 133 -4.98 5.27 -28.12
CA LYS A 133 -5.57 5.16 -29.47
C LYS A 133 -4.70 4.34 -30.44
N GLN A 134 -3.42 4.14 -30.13
CA GLN A 134 -2.45 3.38 -30.91
C GLN A 134 -2.33 1.93 -30.41
N GLY A 135 -3.06 1.56 -29.35
CA GLY A 135 -3.04 0.23 -28.75
C GLY A 135 -1.89 0.01 -27.77
N ASN A 136 -1.12 1.04 -27.42
CA ASN A 136 -0.05 0.92 -26.42
C ASN A 136 -0.65 0.92 -25.01
N LEU A 137 -0.05 0.16 -24.10
CA LEU A 137 -0.43 0.19 -22.69
C LEU A 137 -0.12 1.57 -22.10
N THR A 138 -1.11 2.20 -21.47
CA THR A 138 -0.88 3.49 -20.80
C THR A 138 -0.18 3.29 -19.45
N GLY A 139 -0.51 2.19 -18.77
CA GLY A 139 -0.12 1.92 -17.39
C GLY A 139 -1.27 2.05 -16.39
N LEU A 140 -2.47 2.45 -16.84
CA LEU A 140 -3.65 2.45 -16.00
C LEU A 140 -4.32 1.06 -16.02
N LEU A 141 -4.59 0.54 -14.83
CA LEU A 141 -5.41 -0.64 -14.62
C LEU A 141 -6.73 -0.22 -13.96
N LEU A 142 -7.85 -0.74 -14.45
CA LEU A 142 -9.18 -0.44 -13.92
C LEU A 142 -9.84 -1.70 -13.37
N ALA A 143 -10.44 -1.59 -12.20
CA ALA A 143 -11.29 -2.63 -11.59
C ALA A 143 -12.69 -2.58 -12.20
N LYS A 144 -13.10 -3.64 -12.93
CA LYS A 144 -14.40 -3.66 -13.64
C LYS A 144 -14.97 -5.09 -13.72
N PRO A 145 -15.73 -5.59 -12.72
CA PRO A 145 -16.32 -4.86 -11.58
C PRO A 145 -15.58 -5.04 -10.25
N ASN A 146 -14.41 -5.70 -10.23
CA ASN A 146 -13.72 -6.03 -8.99
C ASN A 146 -12.21 -5.75 -9.07
N ALA A 147 -11.57 -5.67 -7.90
CA ALA A 147 -10.17 -5.29 -7.77
C ALA A 147 -9.16 -6.42 -8.04
N MET A 148 -9.60 -7.56 -8.60
CA MET A 148 -8.72 -8.73 -8.77
C MET A 148 -7.49 -8.42 -9.61
N ILE A 149 -7.63 -7.65 -10.69
CA ILE A 149 -6.50 -7.23 -11.52
C ILE A 149 -5.47 -6.43 -10.71
N LEU A 150 -5.92 -5.57 -9.80
CA LEU A 150 -5.06 -4.70 -9.01
C LEU A 150 -4.21 -5.54 -8.04
N TYR A 151 -4.84 -6.45 -7.31
CA TYR A 151 -4.15 -7.36 -6.39
C TYR A 151 -3.27 -8.38 -7.10
N ALA A 152 -3.74 -8.97 -8.20
CA ALA A 152 -2.97 -9.92 -9.00
C ALA A 152 -1.74 -9.27 -9.63
N THR A 153 -1.81 -7.98 -9.96
CA THR A 153 -0.65 -7.24 -10.48
C THR A 153 0.32 -6.88 -9.36
N LEU A 154 -0.19 -6.38 -8.23
CA LEU A 154 0.64 -6.07 -7.07
C LEU A 154 1.41 -7.30 -6.55
N SER A 155 0.78 -8.49 -6.56
CA SER A 155 1.37 -9.73 -6.07
C SER A 155 2.50 -10.29 -6.95
N LYS A 156 2.64 -9.81 -8.20
CA LYS A 156 3.80 -10.09 -9.06
C LYS A 156 5.05 -9.32 -8.65
N GLY A 157 4.92 -8.27 -7.84
CA GLY A 157 6.05 -7.54 -7.32
C GLY A 157 6.84 -8.38 -6.29
N PRO A 158 8.09 -8.00 -6.00
CA PRO A 158 8.91 -8.68 -5.00
C PRO A 158 8.27 -8.65 -3.61
N LYS A 159 8.53 -9.69 -2.81
CA LYS A 159 8.10 -9.74 -1.41
C LYS A 159 9.32 -9.47 -0.52
N LEU A 160 9.07 -8.93 0.66
CA LEU A 160 10.06 -8.98 1.74
C LEU A 160 10.36 -10.44 2.10
N ASP A 161 11.60 -10.71 2.49
CA ASP A 161 11.94 -11.97 3.16
C ASP A 161 11.31 -12.05 4.56
N ALA A 162 11.40 -13.21 5.19
CA ALA A 162 10.74 -13.47 6.47
C ALA A 162 11.20 -12.53 7.60
N ASP A 163 12.50 -12.25 7.67
CA ASP A 163 13.07 -11.39 8.72
C ASP A 163 12.58 -9.93 8.55
N ALA A 164 12.59 -9.43 7.31
CA ALA A 164 12.06 -8.11 7.01
C ALA A 164 10.53 -8.04 7.20
N GLN A 165 9.79 -9.12 6.92
CA GLN A 165 8.35 -9.21 7.21
C GLN A 165 8.06 -9.13 8.71
N GLU A 166 8.87 -9.78 9.56
CA GLU A 166 8.73 -9.68 11.01
C GLU A 166 8.96 -8.23 11.47
N ILE A 167 10.05 -7.61 11.03
CA ILE A 167 10.35 -6.20 11.36
C ILE A 167 9.21 -5.29 10.91
N SER A 168 8.73 -5.48 9.69
CA SER A 168 7.62 -4.72 9.11
C SER A 168 6.35 -4.84 9.94
N THR A 169 6.01 -6.08 10.34
CA THR A 169 4.83 -6.37 11.18
C THR A 169 4.94 -5.71 12.55
N ARG A 170 6.11 -5.78 13.20
CA ARG A 170 6.35 -5.16 14.50
C ARG A 170 6.24 -3.64 14.44
N LEU A 171 6.72 -3.02 13.37
CA LEU A 171 6.61 -1.57 13.17
C LEU A 171 5.17 -1.14 12.94
N PHE A 172 4.40 -1.92 12.17
CA PHE A 172 2.97 -1.66 11.99
C PHE A 172 2.19 -1.79 13.31
N MET A 173 2.44 -2.86 14.08
CA MET A 173 1.82 -3.04 15.39
C MET A 173 2.18 -1.90 16.36
N ARG A 174 3.42 -1.40 16.32
CA ARG A 174 3.82 -0.24 17.13
C ARG A 174 3.00 1.01 16.77
N GLU A 175 2.69 1.20 15.50
CA GLU A 175 1.85 2.32 15.06
C GLU A 175 0.40 2.16 15.55
N LEU A 176 -0.17 0.95 15.49
CA LEU A 176 -1.48 0.66 16.08
C LEU A 176 -1.52 0.94 17.59
N ILE A 177 -0.49 0.50 18.32
CA ILE A 177 -0.35 0.74 19.77
C ILE A 177 -0.23 2.25 20.06
N ARG A 178 0.48 3.00 19.22
CA ARG A 178 0.60 4.47 19.34
C ARG A 178 -0.77 5.17 19.26
N LEU A 179 -1.71 4.59 18.51
CA LEU A 179 -3.10 5.05 18.38
C LEU A 179 -4.03 4.48 19.48
N GLY A 180 -3.51 3.67 20.41
CA GLY A 180 -4.27 3.04 21.47
C GLY A 180 -4.97 1.74 21.09
N ILE A 181 -4.74 1.21 19.88
CA ILE A 181 -5.26 -0.09 19.43
C ILE A 181 -4.39 -1.19 20.03
N THR A 182 -4.97 -1.99 20.91
CA THR A 182 -4.25 -3.05 21.66
C THR A 182 -4.68 -4.46 21.29
N SER A 183 -5.78 -4.61 20.55
CA SER A 183 -6.25 -5.88 20.01
C SER A 183 -6.98 -5.67 18.69
N VAL A 184 -6.94 -6.67 17.82
CA VAL A 184 -7.60 -6.60 16.51
C VAL A 184 -8.22 -7.94 16.13
N ILE A 185 -9.19 -7.92 15.22
CA ILE A 185 -9.61 -9.09 14.43
C ILE A 185 -9.07 -8.91 13.02
N ASP A 186 -8.23 -9.85 12.57
CA ASP A 186 -7.78 -9.89 11.18
C ASP A 186 -8.89 -10.48 10.29
N ALA A 187 -9.31 -9.72 9.29
CA ALA A 187 -10.38 -10.07 8.37
C ALA A 187 -9.90 -10.91 7.16
N GLY A 188 -8.64 -11.34 7.13
CA GLY A 188 -8.06 -12.12 6.05
C GLY A 188 -7.97 -11.37 4.71
N GLY A 189 -7.95 -12.12 3.61
CA GLY A 189 -7.99 -11.58 2.25
C GLY A 189 -6.62 -11.32 1.63
N GLY A 190 -6.60 -11.03 0.32
CA GLY A 190 -5.34 -10.88 -0.43
C GLY A 190 -4.52 -12.17 -0.52
N PHE A 191 -5.20 -13.33 -0.65
CA PHE A 191 -4.63 -14.68 -0.66
C PHE A 191 -4.03 -15.14 0.68
N GLN A 192 -4.37 -14.46 1.78
CA GLN A 192 -4.06 -14.90 3.14
C GLN A 192 -5.28 -15.62 3.72
N ASN A 193 -5.38 -16.88 3.32
CA ASN A 193 -6.45 -17.78 3.70
C ASN A 193 -5.99 -18.65 4.87
N TYR A 194 -6.90 -19.09 5.73
CA TYR A 194 -6.57 -20.15 6.67
C TYR A 194 -6.24 -21.44 5.88
N PRO A 195 -5.42 -22.35 6.44
CA PRO A 195 -5.00 -23.57 5.74
C PRO A 195 -6.16 -24.45 5.25
N ASP A 196 -7.35 -24.30 5.86
CA ASP A 196 -8.55 -25.09 5.58
C ASP A 196 -9.63 -24.30 4.80
N ASP A 197 -9.33 -23.07 4.34
CA ASP A 197 -10.23 -22.21 3.53
C ASP A 197 -10.12 -22.47 2.01
#